data_AF-A0A359E7W6-F1
#
_entry.id   AF-A0A359E7W6-F1
#
_cell.length_a   1.000
_cell.length_b   1.000
_cell.length_c   1.000
_cell.angle_alpha   90.00
_cell.angle_beta   90.00
_cell.angle_gamma   90.00
#
_symmetry.space_group_name_H-M   'P 1'
#
loop_
_entity.id
_entity.type
_entity.pdbx_description
1 polymer ?
#
loop_
_entity_poly.entity_id
_entity_poly.type
_entity_poly.pdbx_seq_one_letter_code
_entity_poly.pdbx_strand_id
1 'polypeptide(L)'
;LESKDMQVRYNFDNLNMDNQLPVSVKENVYLIFKEAVNNIAKYSDGDRVEISMKNQNGYFEFLITDNGTTGRGTKKTGHGLRNMDMRAKRIGADITIDTENGFAIKVEGKLKTN
;
A
#
# COMPACT_ATOMS: atom_id res chain seq x y z
N LEU A 1 20.80 3.80 -7.37
CA LEU A 1 19.99 2.79 -6.65
C LEU A 1 20.44 1.46 -7.19
N GLU A 2 21.17 0.68 -6.39
CA GLU A 2 21.45 -0.71 -6.78
C GLU A 2 20.13 -1.47 -6.86
N SER A 3 19.99 -2.31 -7.89
CA SER A 3 18.82 -3.17 -8.06
C SER A 3 18.85 -4.25 -6.97
N LYS A 4 17.81 -4.30 -6.13
CA LYS A 4 17.57 -5.43 -5.23
C LYS A 4 16.73 -6.47 -5.96
N ASP A 5 17.18 -7.72 -5.94
CA ASP A 5 16.35 -8.85 -6.34
C ASP A 5 15.30 -9.09 -5.26
N MET A 6 14.06 -8.69 -5.55
CA MET A 6 12.95 -8.81 -4.62
C MET A 6 11.85 -9.67 -5.22
N GLN A 7 11.47 -10.73 -4.51
CA GLN A 7 10.33 -11.56 -4.88
C GLN A 7 9.04 -10.77 -4.64
N VAL A 8 8.28 -10.54 -5.71
CA VAL A 8 6.96 -9.92 -5.62
C VAL A 8 5.90 -11.01 -5.62
N ARG A 9 5.10 -11.07 -4.55
CA ARG A 9 3.89 -11.88 -4.48
C ARG A 9 2.68 -10.97 -4.52
N TYR A 10 1.68 -11.35 -5.29
CA TYR A 10 0.42 -10.63 -5.35
C TYR A 10 -0.76 -11.57 -5.12
N ASN A 11 -1.75 -11.09 -4.37
CA ASN A 11 -3.03 -11.76 -4.19
C ASN A 11 -4.16 -10.78 -4.52
N PHE A 12 -4.79 -11.02 -5.66
CA PHE A 12 -5.93 -10.26 -6.16
C PHE A 12 -7.15 -11.17 -6.35
N ASP A 13 -7.20 -12.26 -5.59
CA ASP A 13 -8.25 -13.26 -5.70
C ASP A 13 -9.61 -12.62 -5.39
N ASN A 14 -10.61 -12.96 -6.20
CA ASN A 14 -11.99 -12.47 -6.08
C ASN A 14 -12.17 -10.95 -6.24
N LEU A 15 -11.25 -10.25 -6.92
CA LEU A 15 -11.57 -8.93 -7.45
C LEU A 15 -12.69 -9.05 -8.49
N ASN A 16 -13.89 -8.63 -8.10
CA ASN A 16 -14.98 -8.52 -9.05
C ASN A 16 -14.67 -7.37 -10.03
N MET A 17 -14.30 -7.71 -11.27
CA MET A 17 -13.98 -6.76 -12.34
C MET A 17 -15.17 -5.88 -12.74
N ASP A 18 -16.40 -6.32 -12.46
CA ASP A 18 -17.62 -5.53 -12.67
C ASP A 18 -17.81 -4.47 -11.57
N ASN A 19 -17.32 -4.74 -10.35
CA ASN A 19 -17.24 -3.76 -9.26
C ASN A 19 -15.92 -2.99 -9.36
N GLN A 20 -15.82 -2.15 -10.38
CA GLN A 20 -14.64 -1.31 -10.55
C GLN A 20 -14.51 -0.30 -9.42
N LEU A 21 -13.29 -0.18 -8.89
CA LEU A 21 -12.94 0.96 -8.04
C LEU A 21 -13.24 2.27 -8.80
N PRO A 22 -13.84 3.28 -8.15
CA PRO A 22 -13.95 4.61 -8.72
C PRO A 22 -12.58 5.13 -9.18
N VAL A 23 -12.55 5.93 -10.25
CA VAL A 23 -11.28 6.45 -10.80
C VAL A 23 -10.45 7.18 -9.75
N SER A 24 -11.09 8.00 -8.91
CA SER A 24 -10.44 8.72 -7.81
C SER A 24 -9.79 7.76 -6.79
N VAL A 25 -10.42 6.63 -6.50
CA VAL A 25 -9.86 5.58 -5.64
C VAL A 25 -8.65 4.94 -6.31
N LYS A 26 -8.76 4.54 -7.58
CA LYS A 26 -7.64 3.95 -8.36
C LYS A 26 -6.41 4.86 -8.36
N GLU A 27 -6.58 6.14 -8.65
CA GLU A 27 -5.49 7.11 -8.73
C GLU A 27 -4.77 7.30 -7.38
N ASN A 28 -5.52 7.48 -6.30
CA ASN A 28 -4.93 7.68 -4.98
C ASN A 28 -4.27 6.40 -4.46
N VAL A 29 -4.90 5.24 -4.65
CA VAL A 29 -4.32 3.93 -4.28
C VAL A 29 -3.04 3.65 -5.08
N TYR A 30 -3.01 3.96 -6.39
CA TYR A 30 -1.81 3.81 -7.21
C TYR A 30 -0.63 4.66 -6.71
N LEU A 31 -0.89 5.92 -6.33
CA LEU A 31 0.16 6.78 -5.80
C LEU A 31 0.66 6.33 -4.43
N ILE A 32 -0.23 5.77 -3.59
CA ILE A 32 0.16 5.13 -2.33
C ILE A 32 1.03 3.89 -2.61
N PHE A 33 0.61 3.03 -3.53
CA PHE A 33 1.37 1.87 -3.98
C PHE A 33 2.79 2.26 -4.44
N LYS A 34 2.90 3.28 -5.29
CA LYS A 34 4.20 3.74 -5.81
C LYS A 34 5.12 4.20 -4.68
N GLU A 35 4.61 4.95 -3.71
CA GLU A 35 5.39 5.41 -2.56
C GLU A 35 5.77 4.25 -1.64
N ALA A 36 4.85 3.31 -1.40
CA ALA A 36 5.09 2.12 -0.60
C ALA A 36 6.22 1.25 -1.19
N VAL A 37 6.13 0.91 -2.48
CA VAL A 37 7.16 0.13 -3.19
C VAL A 37 8.50 0.86 -3.20
N ASN A 38 8.50 2.18 -3.38
CA ASN A 38 9.71 2.99 -3.29
C ASN A 38 10.35 2.92 -1.90
N ASN A 39 9.54 2.96 -0.83
CA ASN A 39 10.03 2.84 0.53
C ASN A 39 10.64 1.46 0.78
N ILE A 40 9.98 0.38 0.34
CA ILE A 40 10.52 -0.99 0.47
C ILE A 40 11.83 -1.11 -0.30
N ALA A 41 11.86 -0.73 -1.58
CA ALA A 41 13.07 -0.83 -2.40
C ALA A 41 14.26 -0.06 -1.79
N LYS A 42 14.01 1.15 -1.25
CA LYS A 42 15.06 2.00 -0.66
C LYS A 42 15.51 1.53 0.72
N TYR A 43 14.59 1.10 1.56
CA TYR A 43 14.84 0.99 3.01
C TYR A 43 14.75 -0.44 3.55
N SER A 44 14.04 -1.34 2.88
CA SER A 44 13.89 -2.72 3.35
C SER A 44 15.19 -3.51 3.24
N ASP A 45 15.46 -4.34 4.25
CA ASP A 45 16.46 -5.40 4.25
C ASP A 45 15.87 -6.77 3.85
N GLY A 46 14.56 -6.83 3.57
CA GLY A 46 13.88 -8.04 3.12
C GLY A 46 14.10 -8.35 1.64
N ASP A 47 13.73 -9.57 1.26
CA ASP A 47 13.81 -10.11 -0.09
C ASP A 47 12.43 -10.39 -0.71
N ARG A 48 11.34 -10.12 0.02
CA ARG A 48 9.98 -10.38 -0.40
C ARG A 48 9.04 -9.23 -0.09
N VAL A 49 8.20 -8.91 -1.07
CA VAL A 49 7.04 -8.03 -0.90
C VAL A 49 5.77 -8.79 -1.25
N GLU A 50 4.74 -8.62 -0.43
CA GLU A 50 3.40 -9.14 -0.63
C GLU A 50 2.44 -7.98 -0.84
N ILE A 51 1.68 -8.05 -1.92
CA ILE A 51 0.69 -7.04 -2.30
C ILE A 51 -0.65 -7.74 -2.39
N SER A 52 -1.68 -7.22 -1.74
CA SER A 52 -3.03 -7.75 -1.90
C SER A 52 -4.07 -6.67 -2.03
N MET A 53 -5.13 -7.00 -2.76
CA MET A 53 -6.32 -6.16 -2.84
C MET A 53 -7.56 -7.03 -2.73
N LYS A 54 -8.49 -6.59 -1.90
CA LYS A 54 -9.81 -7.20 -1.77
C LYS A 54 -10.85 -6.14 -2.08
N ASN A 55 -11.91 -6.53 -2.77
CA ASN A 55 -13.07 -5.69 -3.01
C ASN A 55 -14.34 -6.53 -2.89
N GLN A 56 -15.07 -6.35 -1.81
CA GLN A 56 -16.28 -7.11 -1.54
C GLN A 56 -17.30 -6.23 -0.80
N ASN A 57 -18.58 -6.37 -1.14
CA ASN A 57 -19.69 -5.71 -0.43
C ASN A 57 -19.55 -4.18 -0.34
N GLY A 58 -19.01 -3.54 -1.38
CA GLY A 58 -18.80 -2.08 -1.39
C GLY A 58 -17.69 -1.60 -0.45
N TYR A 59 -16.79 -2.49 -0.05
CA TYR A 59 -15.61 -2.17 0.75
C TYR A 59 -14.36 -2.65 0.04
N PHE A 60 -13.30 -1.84 0.08
CA PHE A 60 -11.99 -2.23 -0.45
C PHE A 60 -10.95 -2.25 0.67
N GLU A 61 -10.01 -3.18 0.53
CA GLU A 61 -8.79 -3.27 1.33
C GLU A 61 -7.62 -3.39 0.36
N PHE A 62 -6.58 -2.60 0.57
CA PHE A 62 -5.33 -2.67 -0.15
C PHE A 62 -4.17 -2.77 0.84
N LEU A 63 -3.39 -3.83 0.73
CA LEU A 63 -2.32 -4.15 1.67
C LEU A 63 -1.00 -4.36 0.92
N ILE A 64 0.07 -3.75 1.42
CA ILE A 64 1.43 -3.97 0.97
C ILE A 64 2.30 -4.23 2.19
N THR A 65 3.00 -5.36 2.23
CA THR A 65 3.90 -5.73 3.33
C THR A 65 5.21 -6.27 2.76
N ASP A 66 6.33 -5.93 3.37
CA ASP A 66 7.58 -6.66 3.15
C ASP A 66 7.87 -7.63 4.30
N ASN A 67 8.91 -8.45 4.14
CA ASN A 67 9.44 -9.32 5.19
C ASN A 67 10.71 -8.77 5.85
N GLY A 68 10.94 -7.45 5.73
CA GLY A 68 12.11 -6.81 6.33
C GLY A 68 12.03 -6.77 7.86
N THR A 69 13.14 -6.43 8.50
CA THR A 69 13.22 -6.29 9.97
C THR A 69 13.64 -4.89 10.40
N THR A 70 14.19 -4.09 9.49
CA THR A 70 14.71 -2.75 9.79
C THR A 70 13.62 -1.70 9.86
N GLY A 71 12.96 -1.63 11.02
CA GLY A 71 11.99 -0.57 11.34
C GLY A 71 12.59 0.72 11.91
N ARG A 72 13.72 0.61 12.61
CA ARG A 72 14.40 1.71 13.32
C ARG A 72 15.77 1.98 12.72
N GLY A 73 15.91 3.04 11.94
CA GLY A 73 17.25 3.57 11.60
C GLY A 73 17.30 4.44 10.35
N THR A 74 16.50 4.13 9.34
CA THR A 74 16.39 4.97 8.14
C THR A 74 15.19 5.89 8.29
N LYS A 75 15.43 7.21 8.38
CA LYS A 75 14.36 8.22 8.36
C LYS A 75 13.49 8.03 7.10
N LYS A 76 12.39 7.28 7.20
CA LYS A 76 11.29 7.32 6.24
C LYS A 76 10.85 8.78 6.22
N THR A 77 11.12 9.49 5.13
CA THR A 77 10.92 10.94 5.11
C THR A 77 9.47 11.24 5.48
N GLY A 78 9.24 12.05 6.53
CA GLY A 78 7.88 12.30 7.05
C GLY A 78 6.91 12.82 5.98
N HIS A 79 7.45 13.39 4.90
CA HIS A 79 6.71 13.81 3.72
C HIS A 79 6.06 12.65 2.96
N GLY A 80 6.76 11.52 2.75
CA GLY A 80 6.21 10.36 2.03
C GLY A 80 5.02 9.75 2.77
N LEU A 81 5.15 9.52 4.08
CA LEU A 81 4.08 8.99 4.92
C LEU A 81 2.88 9.94 4.98
N ARG A 82 3.13 11.25 5.18
CA ARG A 82 2.07 12.28 5.16
C ARG A 82 1.35 12.35 3.82
N ASN A 83 2.08 12.17 2.72
CA ASN A 83 1.53 12.14 1.37
C ASN A 83 0.62 10.93 1.12
N MET A 84 0.89 9.80 1.75
CA MET A 84 0.01 8.63 1.68
C MET A 84 -1.25 8.83 2.53
N ASP A 85 -1.10 9.37 3.75
CA ASP A 85 -2.23 9.75 4.62
C ASP A 85 -3.19 10.75 3.97
N MET A 86 -2.67 11.83 3.38
CA MET A 86 -3.51 12.79 2.66
C MET A 86 -4.28 12.16 1.50
N ARG A 87 -3.71 11.17 0.81
CA ARG A 87 -4.36 10.49 -0.32
C ARG A 87 -5.47 9.55 0.14
N ALA A 88 -5.27 8.80 1.22
CA ALA A 88 -6.31 7.97 1.82
C ALA A 88 -7.51 8.85 2.25
N LYS A 89 -7.23 9.98 2.94
CA LYS A 89 -8.26 10.94 3.34
C LYS A 89 -9.04 11.54 2.16
N ARG A 90 -8.38 11.82 1.03
CA ARG A 90 -9.04 12.35 -0.19
C ARG A 90 -10.12 11.42 -0.75
N ILE A 91 -9.98 10.12 -0.52
CA ILE A 91 -10.95 9.12 -0.98
C ILE A 91 -11.85 8.62 0.15
N GLY A 92 -11.79 9.23 1.34
CA GLY A 92 -12.57 8.82 2.51
C GLY A 92 -12.19 7.43 3.03
N ALA A 93 -10.94 7.01 2.82
CA ALA A 93 -10.38 5.77 3.33
C ALA A 93 -9.47 6.02 4.53
N ASP A 94 -9.30 4.99 5.35
CA ASP A 94 -8.33 4.95 6.44
C ASP A 94 -7.01 4.36 5.95
N ILE A 95 -5.91 4.78 6.57
CA ILE A 95 -4.58 4.21 6.33
C ILE A 95 -3.92 3.83 7.64
N THR A 96 -3.34 2.64 7.69
CA THR A 96 -2.45 2.18 8.75
C THR A 96 -1.07 1.97 8.15
N ILE A 97 -0.04 2.52 8.79
CA ILE A 97 1.35 2.37 8.37
C ILE A 97 2.11 1.79 9.55
N ASP A 98 2.65 0.59 9.39
CA ASP A 98 3.54 -0.04 10.36
C ASP A 98 4.97 0.01 9.82
N THR A 99 5.89 0.42 10.69
CA THR A 99 7.30 0.52 10.40
C THR A 99 8.16 -0.10 11.49
N GLU A 100 7.62 -0.92 12.39
CA GLU A 100 8.39 -1.48 13.50
C GLU A 100 9.17 -2.74 13.10
N ASN A 101 8.51 -3.66 12.39
CA ASN A 101 9.09 -4.93 11.92
C ASN A 101 8.94 -5.01 10.41
N GLY A 102 9.76 -4.23 9.70
CA GLY A 102 9.67 -4.04 8.26
C GLY A 102 8.81 -2.83 7.87
N PHE A 103 7.99 -2.99 6.85
CA PHE A 103 7.11 -1.97 6.33
C PHE A 103 5.79 -2.58 5.87
N ALA A 104 4.71 -2.16 6.51
CA ALA A 104 3.35 -2.50 6.12
C ALA A 104 2.52 -1.24 5.88
N ILE A 105 1.70 -1.28 4.85
CA ILE A 105 0.64 -0.29 4.61
C ILE A 105 -0.65 -1.01 4.34
N LYS A 106 -1.69 -0.63 5.08
CA LYS A 106 -3.07 -1.03 4.83
C LYS A 106 -3.91 0.21 4.55
N VAL A 107 -4.60 0.24 3.41
CA VAL A 107 -5.58 1.27 3.04
C VAL A 107 -6.93 0.60 2.89
N GLU A 108 -7.94 1.10 3.57
CA GLU A 108 -9.25 0.44 3.60
C GLU A 108 -10.39 1.45 3.70
N GLY A 109 -11.52 1.16 3.05
CA GLY A 109 -12.63 2.10 3.03
C GLY A 109 -13.85 1.64 2.25
N LYS A 110 -14.96 2.34 2.46
CA LYS A 110 -16.19 2.11 1.69
C LYS A 110 -16.05 2.71 0.29
N LEU A 111 -16.38 1.93 -0.71
CA LEU A 111 -16.61 2.41 -2.07
C LEU A 111 -17.94 3.14 -2.09
N LYS A 112 -17.89 4.44 -2.35
CA LYS A 112 -19.11 5.18 -2.68
C LYS A 112 -19.59 4.69 -4.05
N THR A 113 -20.62 3.85 -4.06
CA THR A 113 -21.44 3.63 -5.25
C THR A 113 -22.22 4.92 -5.49
N ASN A 114 -21.96 5.55 -6.64
CA ASN A 114 -22.83 6.58 -7.19
C ASN A 114 -24.17 5.97 -7.58
#